data_AF-A0A6J7UPI1-F1
#
_entry.id   AF-A0A6J7UPI1-F1
#
_cell.length_a   1.000
_cell.length_b   1.000
_cell.length_c   1.000
_cell.angle_alpha   90.00
_cell.angle_beta   90.00
_cell.angle_gamma   90.00
#
_symmetry.space_group_name_H-M   'P 1'
#
loop_
_entity.id
_entity.type
_entity.pdbx_description
1 polymer ?
#
loop_
_entity_poly.entity_id
_entity_poly.type
_entity_poly.pdbx_seq_one_letter_code
_entity_poly.pdbx_strand_id
1 'polypeptide(L)' 'MFHPMVAGVTIPGMGLVLLVLAPYIDKNPSNKPEDRKFAISIMTVHLMFWAVLVIIGSFFRGPGFNFTLPWRDGLFFDF' A
#
# COMPACT_ATOMS: atom_id res chain seq x y z
N MET A 1 -19.54 11.46 9.32
CA MET A 1 -18.13 11.03 9.47
C MET A 1 -18.12 9.51 9.37
N PHE A 2 -17.33 8.92 8.45
CA PHE A 2 -17.24 7.46 8.35
C PHE A 2 -16.57 6.89 9.60
N HIS A 3 -17.10 5.78 10.13
CA HIS A 3 -16.45 5.10 11.25
C HIS A 3 -15.05 4.63 10.81
N PRO A 4 -13.96 5.02 11.50
CA PRO A 4 -12.60 4.77 11.05
C PRO A 4 -12.31 3.30 10.73
N MET A 5 -12.90 2.39 11.51
CA MET A 5 -12.77 0.94 11.29
C MET A 5 -13.45 0.46 10.01
N VAL A 6 -14.57 1.07 9.61
CA VAL A 6 -15.28 0.69 8.39
C VAL A 6 -14.46 1.13 7.18
N ALA A 7 -13.92 2.35 7.19
CA ALA A 7 -13.00 2.81 6.15
C ALA A 7 -11.71 1.95 6.11
N GLY A 8 -11.16 1.62 7.27
CA GLY A 8 -9.94 0.82 7.42
C GLY A 8 -10.05 -0.62 6.89
N VAL A 9 -11.25 -1.21 6.87
CA VAL A 9 -11.47 -2.56 6.31
C VAL A 9 -11.94 -2.50 4.85
N THR A 10 -12.81 -1.55 4.53
CA THR A 10 -13.44 -1.49 3.20
C THR A 10 -12.45 -1.06 2.12
N ILE A 11 -11.55 -0.12 2.43
CA ILE A 11 -10.57 0.38 1.45
C ILE A 11 -9.56 -0.73 1.07
N PRO A 12 -8.92 -1.45 2.01
CA PRO A 12 -8.08 -2.60 1.65
C PRO A 12 -8.86 -3.72 0.98
N GLY A 13 -10.08 -4.00 1.44
CA GLY A 13 -10.94 -5.02 0.82
C GLY A 13 -11.22 -4.73 -0.65
N MET A 14 -11.55 -3.48 -0.99
CA MET A 14 -11.73 -3.06 -2.38
C MET A 14 -10.43 -3.15 -3.19
N GLY A 15 -9.30 -2.78 -2.60
CA GLY A 15 -7.97 -2.91 -3.22
C GLY A 15 -7.66 -4.36 -3.61
N LEU A 16 -7.99 -5.33 -2.75
CA LEU A 16 -7.82 -6.76 -3.05
C LEU A 16 -8.71 -7.22 -4.21
N VAL A 17 -9.98 -6.77 -4.25
CA VAL A 17 -10.89 -7.10 -5.37
C VAL A 17 -10.32 -6.58 -6.69
N LEU A 18 -9.79 -5.36 -6.72
CA LEU A 18 -9.15 -4.81 -7.91
C LEU A 18 -7.93 -5.62 -8.36
N LEU A 19 -7.10 -6.09 -7.41
CA LEU A 19 -5.95 -6.94 -7.72
C LEU A 19 -6.37 -8.31 -8.27
N VAL A 20 -7.45 -8.90 -7.75
CA VAL A 20 -8.03 -10.15 -8.30
C VAL A 20 -8.53 -9.97 -9.72
N LEU A 21 -9.07 -8.78 -10.03
CA LEU A 21 -9.56 -8.45 -11.38
C LEU A 21 -8.45 -8.06 -12.36
N ALA A 22 -7.26 -7.70 -11.88
CA ALA A 22 -6.13 -7.29 -12.70
C ALA A 22 -5.82 -8.19 -13.92
N PRO A 23 -5.75 -9.54 -13.82
CA PRO A 23 -5.48 -10.41 -14.97
C PRO A 23 -6.58 -10.39 -16.03
N TYR A 24 -7.82 -10.01 -15.67
CA TYR A 24 -8.93 -9.91 -16.62
C TYR A 24 -8.98 -8.55 -17.33
N ILE A 25 -8.38 -7.53 -16.71
CA ILE A 25 -8.30 -6.17 -17.23
C ILE A 25 -7.08 -6.00 -18.13
N ASP A 26 -5.96 -6.65 -17.80
CA ASP A 26 -4.75 -6.64 -18.62
C ASP A 26 -4.89 -7.58 -19.81
N LYS A 27 -5.21 -7.01 -20.98
CA LYS A 27 -5.41 -7.73 -22.24
C LYS A 27 -4.15 -7.78 -23.12
N ASN A 28 -2.96 -7.51 -22.57
CA ASN A 28 -1.76 -7.47 -23.40
C ASN A 28 -1.45 -8.87 -24.01
N PRO A 29 -1.35 -9.00 -25.35
CA PRO A 29 -1.14 -10.29 -26.00
C PRO A 29 0.30 -10.82 -25.89
N SER A 30 1.26 -9.93 -25.60
CA SER A 30 2.67 -10.31 -25.43
C SER A 30 3.03 -10.47 -23.95
N ASN A 31 3.77 -11.54 -23.64
CA ASN A 31 4.35 -11.77 -22.31
C ASN A 31 5.81 -11.30 -22.20
N LYS A 32 6.36 -10.72 -23.27
CA LYS A 32 7.75 -10.25 -23.24
C LYS A 32 7.87 -9.00 -22.35
N PRO A 33 8.90 -8.92 -21.48
CA PRO A 33 9.07 -7.76 -20.59
C PRO A 33 9.23 -6.43 -21.35
N GLU A 34 9.86 -6.48 -22.52
CA GLU A 34 10.08 -5.33 -23.40
C GLU A 34 8.78 -4.69 -23.93
N ASP A 35 7.73 -5.49 -24.09
CA ASP A 35 6.42 -5.03 -24.56
C ASP A 35 5.50 -4.57 -23.42
N ARG A 36 5.93 -4.71 -22.16
CA ARG A 36 5.12 -4.44 -20.95
C ARG A 36 5.69 -3.33 -20.07
N LYS A 37 6.51 -2.44 -20.63
CA LYS A 37 7.17 -1.34 -19.89
C LYS A 37 6.21 -0.49 -19.06
N PHE A 38 4.99 -0.27 -19.54
CA PHE A 38 3.94 0.45 -18.82
C PHE A 38 3.40 -0.31 -17.60
N ALA A 39 3.11 -1.61 -17.74
CA ALA A 39 2.67 -2.43 -16.60
C ALA A 39 3.79 -2.56 -15.56
N ILE A 40 5.04 -2.71 -16.01
CA ILE A 40 6.21 -2.78 -15.13
C ILE A 40 6.41 -1.46 -14.38
N SER A 41 6.30 -0.30 -15.04
CA SER A 41 6.45 0.99 -14.36
C SER A 41 5.35 1.23 -13.32
N ILE A 42 4.10 0.88 -13.63
CA ILE A 42 2.98 0.95 -12.67
C ILE A 42 3.24 0.02 -11.49
N MET A 43 3.69 -1.21 -11.73
CA MET A 43 3.99 -2.16 -10.65
C MET A 43 5.12 -1.64 -9.75
N THR A 44 6.16 -1.03 -10.33
CA THR A 44 7.23 -0.40 -9.56
C THR A 44 6.72 0.75 -8.69
N VAL A 45 5.89 1.65 -9.25
CA VAL A 45 5.28 2.74 -8.46
C VAL A 45 4.39 2.19 -7.35
N HIS A 46 3.58 1.16 -7.64
CA HIS A 46 2.75 0.48 -6.66
C HIS A 46 3.59 -0.07 -5.50
N LEU A 47 4.66 -0.81 -5.80
CA LEU A 47 5.54 -1.38 -4.78
C LEU A 47 6.24 -0.31 -3.95
N MET A 48 6.77 0.74 -4.59
CA MET A 48 7.44 1.83 -3.88
C MET A 48 6.46 2.61 -2.99
N PHE A 49 5.24 2.85 -3.46
CA PHE A 49 4.19 3.49 -2.67
C PHE A 49 3.87 2.70 -1.40
N TRP A 50 3.63 1.39 -1.52
CA TRP A 50 3.35 0.54 -0.35
C TRP A 50 4.55 0.39 0.58
N ALA A 51 5.77 0.27 0.04
CA ALA A 51 6.97 0.21 0.86
C ALA A 51 7.12 1.46 1.75
N VAL A 52 6.89 2.65 1.20
CA VAL A 52 6.91 3.91 1.95
C VAL A 52 5.82 3.93 3.02
N LEU A 53 4.59 3.51 2.69
CA LEU A 53 3.51 3.44 3.67
C LEU A 53 3.82 2.47 4.82
N VAL A 54 4.43 1.32 4.54
CA VAL A 54 4.84 0.35 5.57
C VAL A 54 5.92 0.95 6.47
N ILE A 55 6.90 1.66 5.91
CA ILE A 55 7.93 2.36 6.70
C ILE A 55 7.29 3.39 7.63
N ILE A 56 6.40 4.22 7.10
CA ILE A 56 5.68 5.23 7.89
C ILE A 56 4.84 4.54 8.98
N GLY A 57 4.04 3.55 8.61
CA GLY A 57 3.17 2.84 9.55
C GLY A 57 3.93 2.06 10.62
N SER A 58 5.17 1.62 10.35
CA SER A 58 5.98 0.85 11.29
C SER A 58 6.79 1.75 12.22
N PHE A 59 7.38 2.83 11.71
CA PHE A 59 8.35 3.65 12.46
C PHE A 59 7.84 5.02 12.89
N PHE A 60 6.80 5.56 12.26
CA PHE A 60 6.23 6.89 12.56
C PHE A 60 4.90 6.80 13.31
N ARG A 61 4.63 5.66 13.96
CA ARG A 61 3.48 5.48 14.86
C ARG A 61 3.94 5.55 16.32
N GLY A 62 3.17 6.23 17.14
CA GLY A 62 3.33 6.29 18.59
C GLY A 62 2.10 5.76 19.34
N PRO A 63 2.03 6.01 20.66
CA PRO A 63 0.93 5.55 21.51
C PRO A 63 -0.44 5.92 20.94
N GLY A 64 -1.32 4.93 20.83
CA GLY A 64 -2.66 5.11 20.25
C GLY A 64 -2.69 5.31 18.73
N PHE A 65 -1.69 4.81 17.99
CA PHE A 65 -1.55 5.00 16.53
C PHE A 65 -1.43 6.47 16.07
N ASN A 66 -0.99 7.37 16.96
CA ASN A 66 -0.73 8.76 16.60
C ASN A 66 0.57 8.89 15.79
N PHE A 67 0.67 9.90 14.93
CA PHE A 67 1.90 10.15 14.18
C PHE A 67 2.98 10.74 15.10
N THR A 68 4.18 10.14 15.10
CA THR A 68 5.33 10.58 15.89
C THR A 68 6.59 10.65 15.05
N LEU A 69 7.56 11.46 15.50
CA LEU A 69 8.86 11.56 14.86
C LEU A 69 9.85 10.66 15.61
N PRO A 70 10.36 9.57 15.00
CA PRO A 70 11.13 8.56 15.74
C PRO A 70 12.44 9.11 16.32
N TRP A 71 13.03 10.14 15.72
CA TRP A 71 14.24 10.81 16.23
C TRP A 71 13.98 11.79 17.38
N ARG A 72 12.72 12.11 17.69
CA ARG A 72 12.33 12.96 18.82
C ARG A 72 11.70 12.16 19.95
N ASP A 73 10.77 11.28 19.59
CA ASP A 73 9.88 10.59 20.53
C ASP A 73 10.29 9.13 20.78
N GLY A 74 11.27 8.60 20.02
CA GLY A 74 11.70 7.21 20.09
C GLY A 74 10.88 6.25 19.22
N LEU A 75 11.22 4.97 19.29
CA LEU A 75 10.52 3.89 18.58
C LEU A 75 9.57 3.17 19.53
N PHE A 76 8.34 2.91 19.06
CA PHE A 76 7.29 2.24 19.84
C PHE A 76 6.96 0.88 19.20
N PHE A 77 7.33 -0.20 19.89
CA PHE A 77 7.06 -1.57 19.45
C PHE A 77 6.06 -2.32 20.34
N ASP A 78 5.65 -1.70 21.45
CA ASP A 78 4.67 -2.26 22.38
C ASP A 78 3.23 -2.04 21.87
N PHE A 79 2.35 -2.98 22.22
CA PHE A 79 0.95 -3.02 21.85
C PHE A 79 0.07 -2.16 22.75
#